data_AF-A0A1J4ZPQ8-F1
#
_entry.id   AF-A0A1J4ZPQ8-F1
#
_cell.length_a   1.000
_cell.length_b   1.000
_cell.length_c   1.000
_cell.angle_alpha   90.00
_cell.angle_beta   90.00
_cell.angle_gamma   90.00
#
_symmetry.space_group_name_H-M   'P 1'
#
loop_
_entity.id
_entity.type
_entity.pdbx_description
1 polymer ?
#
loop_
_entity_poly.entity_id
_entity_poly.type
_entity_poly.pdbx_seq_one_letter_code
_entity_poly.pdbx_strand_id
1 'polypeptide(L)'
;MEDINIAEAKSSFSTLVSRTSAGERFVIRRRGRAVAALINPAELERLERNAQISHRLALALGQDTQLLERITNREIHPAMAAFGLWRDDEMDALTNEIYAEREGAGRRPAVDYENPG
;
A
#
# COMPACT_ATOMS: atom_id res chain seq x y z
N MET A 1 -9.35 1.16 -13.85
CA MET A 1 -8.28 2.15 -13.67
C MET A 1 -7.16 1.69 -14.57
N GLU A 2 -6.76 2.52 -15.53
CA GLU A 2 -5.81 2.16 -16.61
C GLU A 2 -4.43 2.72 -16.30
N ASP A 3 -3.37 1.96 -16.56
CA ASP A 3 -1.99 2.42 -16.38
C ASP A 3 -1.43 2.96 -17.69
N ILE A 4 -0.95 4.21 -17.67
CA ILE A 4 -0.32 4.85 -18.83
C ILE A 4 1.09 5.31 -18.47
N ASN A 5 2.00 5.28 -19.43
CA ASN A 5 3.34 5.82 -19.22
C ASN A 5 3.36 7.35 -19.40
N ILE A 6 4.41 8.00 -18.88
CA ILE A 6 4.52 9.47 -18.94
C ILE A 6 4.66 10.03 -20.36
N ALA A 7 5.15 9.26 -21.33
CA ALA A 7 5.26 9.72 -22.72
C ALA A 7 3.88 9.75 -23.38
N GLU A 8 3.08 8.71 -23.17
CA GLU A 8 1.69 8.60 -23.62
C GLU A 8 0.78 9.67 -22.99
N ALA A 9 0.96 9.91 -21.69
CA ALA A 9 0.26 10.98 -20.99
C ALA A 9 0.51 12.36 -21.61
N LYS A 10 1.72 12.60 -22.13
CA LYS A 10 2.09 13.87 -22.80
C LYS A 10 1.58 13.93 -24.23
N SER A 11 1.71 12.86 -25.01
CA SER A 11 1.31 12.85 -26.42
C SER A 11 -0.22 12.91 -26.60
N SER A 12 -0.98 12.34 -25.65
CA SER A 12 -2.44 12.19 -25.75
C SER A 12 -3.20 12.99 -24.68
N PHE A 13 -2.59 14.05 -24.15
CA PHE A 13 -3.08 14.78 -22.97
C PHE A 13 -4.54 15.22 -23.09
N SER A 14 -4.90 15.93 -24.17
CA SER A 14 -6.26 16.44 -24.36
C SER A 14 -7.31 15.32 -24.41
N THR A 15 -6.98 14.21 -25.06
CA THR A 15 -7.85 13.02 -25.12
C THR A 15 -8.05 12.43 -23.72
N LEU A 16 -6.97 12.30 -22.95
CA LEU A 16 -7.03 11.78 -21.58
C LEU A 16 -7.85 12.69 -20.66
N VAL A 17 -7.75 14.02 -20.81
CA VAL A 17 -8.58 14.98 -20.05
C VAL A 17 -10.06 14.82 -20.40
N SER A 18 -10.40 14.68 -21.68
CA SER A 18 -11.78 14.46 -22.13
C SER A 18 -12.35 13.16 -21.56
N ARG A 19 -11.61 12.05 -21.70
CA ARG A 19 -11.96 10.73 -21.13
C ARG A 19 -12.12 10.79 -19.62
N THR A 20 -11.20 11.47 -18.93
CA THR A 20 -11.25 11.65 -17.48
C THR A 20 -12.50 12.41 -17.06
N SER A 21 -12.86 13.46 -17.79
CA SER A 21 -14.08 14.23 -17.53
C SER A 21 -15.35 13.37 -17.68
N ALA A 22 -15.33 12.37 -18.56
CA ALA A 22 -16.38 11.37 -18.70
C ALA A 22 -16.38 10.29 -17.60
N GLY A 23 -15.41 10.31 -16.67
CA GLY A 23 -15.34 9.41 -15.51
C GLY A 23 -14.27 8.32 -15.61
N GLU A 24 -13.48 8.29 -16.68
CA GLU A 24 -12.34 7.38 -16.77
C GLU A 24 -11.24 7.78 -15.78
N ARG A 25 -10.41 6.80 -15.39
CA ARG A 25 -9.36 6.98 -14.38
C ARG A 25 -8.05 6.36 -14.86
N PHE A 26 -6.98 7.15 -14.82
CA PHE A 26 -5.66 6.75 -15.28
C PHE A 26 -4.63 6.87 -14.17
N VAL A 27 -3.68 5.95 -14.12
CA VAL A 27 -2.47 6.03 -13.29
C VAL A 27 -1.29 6.31 -14.23
N ILE A 28 -0.60 7.42 -13.97
CA ILE A 28 0.58 7.80 -14.74
C ILE A 28 1.80 7.16 -14.10
N ARG A 29 2.55 6.39 -14.89
CA ARG A 29 3.78 5.73 -14.48
C ARG A 29 5.02 6.34 -15.13
N ARG A 30 6.09 6.50 -14.35
CA ARG A 30 7.43 6.89 -14.82
C ARG A 30 8.43 5.82 -14.42
N ARG A 31 9.12 5.24 -15.41
CA ARG A 31 10.10 4.15 -15.19
C ARG A 31 9.53 3.01 -14.32
N GLY A 32 8.29 2.61 -14.61
CA GLY A 32 7.58 1.54 -13.89
C GLY A 32 6.96 1.96 -12.54
N ARG A 33 7.26 3.15 -12.00
CA ARG A 33 6.70 3.64 -10.73
C ARG A 33 5.47 4.51 -10.97
N ALA A 34 4.38 4.28 -10.23
CA ALA A 34 3.23 5.19 -10.21
C ALA A 34 3.65 6.55 -9.62
N VAL A 35 3.37 7.63 -10.34
CA VAL A 35 3.77 9.00 -9.96
C VAL A 35 2.61 9.97 -9.84
N ALA A 36 1.50 9.70 -10.54
CA ALA A 36 0.30 10.52 -10.47
C ALA A 36 -0.93 9.70 -10.87
N ALA A 37 -2.11 10.22 -10.56
CA ALA A 37 -3.38 9.72 -11.08
C ALA A 37 -4.16 10.87 -11.72
N LEU A 38 -4.83 10.57 -12.84
CA LEU A 38 -5.74 11.49 -13.51
C LEU A 38 -7.17 10.99 -13.28
N ILE A 39 -7.95 11.81 -12.58
CA ILE A 39 -9.34 11.56 -12.21
C ILE A 39 -10.14 12.85 -12.37
N ASN A 40 -11.47 12.76 -12.45
CA ASN A 40 -12.29 13.96 -12.48
C ASN A 40 -12.34 14.64 -11.09
N PRO A 41 -12.65 15.95 -11.03
CA PRO A 41 -12.68 16.68 -9.76
C PRO A 41 -13.72 16.16 -8.77
N ALA A 42 -14.90 15.73 -9.24
CA ALA A 42 -15.97 15.20 -8.39
C ALA A 42 -15.56 13.90 -7.67
N GLU A 43 -14.78 13.06 -8.36
CA GLU A 43 -14.20 11.85 -7.81
C GLU A 43 -13.17 12.18 -6.73
N LEU A 44 -12.30 13.17 -6.99
CA LEU A 44 -11.32 13.63 -6.00
C LEU A 44 -12.03 14.11 -4.73
N GLU A 45 -13.05 14.97 -4.87
CA GLU A 45 -13.83 15.48 -3.74
C GLU A 45 -14.53 14.33 -2.97
N ARG A 46 -15.03 13.31 -3.66
CA ARG A 46 -15.62 12.13 -3.01
C ARG A 46 -14.57 11.35 -2.22
N LEU A 47 -13.38 11.13 -2.79
CA LEU A 47 -12.29 10.43 -2.12
C LEU A 47 -11.81 11.19 -0.88
N GLU A 48 -11.65 12.50 -0.98
CA GLU A 48 -11.24 13.37 0.14
C GLU A 48 -12.29 13.35 1.27
N ARG A 49 -13.59 13.47 0.93
CA ARG A 49 -14.67 13.35 1.92
C ARG A 49 -14.65 12.00 2.63
N ASN A 50 -14.52 10.91 1.88
CA ASN A 50 -14.47 9.57 2.45
C ASN A 50 -13.26 9.41 3.38
N ALA A 51 -12.08 9.86 2.95
CA ALA A 51 -10.87 9.82 3.78
C ALA A 51 -11.05 10.61 5.09
N GLN A 52 -11.66 11.79 5.03
CA GLN A 52 -11.94 12.61 6.22
C GLN A 52 -12.92 11.92 7.18
N ILE A 53 -13.98 11.30 6.66
CA ILE A 53 -14.96 10.55 7.48
C ILE A 53 -14.28 9.35 8.14
N SER A 54 -13.53 8.56 7.38
CA SER A 54 -12.77 7.41 7.91
C SER A 54 -11.79 7.83 9.00
N HIS A 55 -11.08 8.94 8.80
CA HIS A 55 -10.16 9.49 9.79
C HIS A 55 -10.88 9.89 11.09
N ARG A 56 -12.00 10.65 10.98
CA ARG A 56 -12.82 11.01 12.13
C ARG A 56 -13.38 9.80 12.86
N LEU A 57 -13.82 8.78 12.12
CA LEU A 57 -14.32 7.54 12.70
C LEU A 57 -13.22 6.81 13.47
N ALA A 58 -12.01 6.72 12.91
CA ALA A 58 -10.86 6.12 13.60
C ALA A 58 -10.58 6.83 14.94
N LEU A 59 -10.59 8.16 14.96
CA LEU A 59 -10.43 8.93 16.20
C LEU A 59 -11.56 8.69 17.20
N ALA A 60 -12.82 8.67 16.74
CA ALA A 60 -13.97 8.40 17.59
C ALA A 60 -13.94 6.99 18.21
N LEU A 61 -13.33 6.03 17.51
CA LEU A 61 -13.10 4.67 17.98
C LEU A 61 -11.86 4.54 18.88
N GLY A 62 -11.17 5.64 19.20
CA GLY A 62 -10.02 5.66 20.10
C GLY A 62 -8.71 5.18 19.47
N GLN A 63 -8.59 5.21 18.14
CA GLN A 63 -7.33 4.87 17.47
C GLN A 63 -6.25 5.90 17.81
N ASP A 64 -5.01 5.42 17.98
CA ASP A 64 -3.85 6.27 18.25
C ASP A 64 -3.56 7.20 17.07
N THR A 65 -3.57 8.51 17.34
CA THR A 65 -3.35 9.55 16.33
C THR A 65 -1.95 9.48 15.73
N GLN A 66 -0.93 9.15 16.53
CA GLN A 66 0.44 9.01 16.04
C GLN A 66 0.56 7.82 15.10
N LEU A 67 -0.10 6.70 15.41
CA LEU A 67 -0.16 5.54 14.54
C LEU A 67 -0.83 5.87 13.19
N LEU A 68 -1.94 6.61 13.21
CA LEU A 68 -2.64 7.04 12.00
C LEU A 68 -1.79 7.97 11.11
N GLU A 69 -1.01 8.87 11.71
CA GLU A 69 -0.06 9.73 10.98
C GLU A 69 1.06 8.90 10.33
N ARG A 70 1.66 7.95 11.05
CA ARG A 70 2.69 7.05 10.52
C ARG A 70 2.16 6.19 9.36
N ILE A 71 0.91 5.72 9.43
CA ILE A 71 0.25 5.01 8.32
C ILE A 71 0.08 5.94 7.11
N THR A 72 -0.34 7.19 7.34
CA THR A 72 -0.56 8.18 6.27
C THR A 72 0.75 8.53 5.55
N ASN A 73 1.84 8.65 6.31
CA ASN A 73 3.19 8.88 5.80
C ASN A 73 3.84 7.63 5.17
N ARG A 74 3.14 6.49 5.16
CA ARG A 74 3.63 5.18 4.67
C ARG A 74 4.85 4.66 5.44
N GLU A 75 5.00 5.06 6.70
CA GLU A 75 6.03 4.55 7.60
C GLU A 75 5.63 3.20 8.18
N ILE A 76 4.33 2.95 8.34
CA ILE A 76 3.77 1.67 8.79
C ILE A 76 2.74 1.15 7.79
N HIS A 77 2.74 -0.17 7.58
CA HIS A 77 1.73 -0.82 6.78
C HIS A 77 0.38 -0.91 7.53
N PRO A 78 -0.74 -0.39 6.98
CA PRO A 78 -2.02 -0.30 7.69
C PRO A 78 -2.56 -1.64 8.16
N ALA A 79 -2.44 -2.69 7.35
CA ALA A 79 -2.88 -4.03 7.76
C ALA A 79 -2.06 -4.57 8.94
N MET A 80 -0.76 -4.29 8.98
CA MET A 80 0.11 -4.75 10.07
C MET A 80 -0.20 -4.00 11.36
N ALA A 81 -0.40 -2.68 11.26
CA ALA A 81 -0.82 -1.84 12.39
C ALA A 81 -2.15 -2.30 12.99
N ALA A 82 -3.14 -2.68 12.16
CA ALA A 82 -4.44 -3.15 12.62
C ALA A 82 -4.38 -4.42 13.47
N PHE A 83 -3.37 -5.27 13.27
CA PHE A 83 -3.16 -6.50 14.05
C PHE A 83 -2.09 -6.34 15.15
N GLY A 84 -1.62 -5.11 15.42
CA GLY A 84 -0.63 -4.84 16.46
C GLY A 84 0.82 -5.19 16.10
N LEU A 85 1.09 -5.68 14.89
CA LEU A 85 2.37 -6.28 14.48
C LEU A 85 3.50 -5.27 14.19
N TRP A 86 3.37 -4.01 14.61
CA TRP A 86 4.35 -2.94 14.36
C TRP A 86 4.60 -2.08 15.61
N ARG A 87 4.79 -2.74 16.75
CA ARG A 87 5.39 -2.11 17.93
C ARG A 87 6.90 -2.32 17.85
N ASP A 88 7.67 -1.29 18.20
CA ASP A 88 9.13 -1.28 17.99
C ASP A 88 9.83 -2.39 18.80
N ASP A 89 9.23 -2.86 19.89
CA ASP A 89 9.73 -3.96 20.74
C ASP A 89 9.32 -5.37 20.27
N GLU A 90 8.15 -5.51 19.66
CA GLU A 90 7.64 -6.83 19.21
C GLU A 90 8.39 -7.37 17.99
N MET A 91 8.90 -6.50 17.10
CA MET A 91 9.68 -6.94 15.94
C MET A 91 11.05 -7.48 16.31
N ASP A 92 11.71 -6.89 17.31
CA ASP A 92 12.97 -7.39 17.85
C ASP A 92 12.76 -8.72 18.57
N ALA A 93 11.68 -8.83 19.37
CA ALA A 93 11.29 -10.07 20.02
C ALA A 93 11.02 -11.20 19.01
N LEU A 94 10.22 -10.94 17.98
CA LEU A 94 9.92 -11.90 16.91
C LEU A 94 11.17 -12.29 16.11
N THR A 95 12.06 -11.32 15.84
CA THR A 95 13.32 -11.60 15.14
C THR A 95 14.20 -12.52 15.97
N ASN A 96 14.33 -12.25 17.27
CA ASN A 96 15.08 -13.10 18.19
C ASN A 96 14.47 -14.51 18.30
N GLU A 97 13.15 -14.62 18.34
CA GLU A 97 12.44 -15.91 18.33
C GLU A 97 12.74 -16.70 17.05
N ILE A 98 12.67 -16.07 15.88
CA ILE A 98 13.00 -16.71 14.59
C ILE A 98 14.45 -17.20 14.56
N TYR A 99 15.40 -16.42 15.08
CA TYR A 99 16.80 -16.85 15.15
C TYR A 99 17.00 -18.00 16.13
N ALA A 100 16.40 -17.96 17.31
CA ALA A 100 16.47 -19.04 18.30
C ALA A 100 15.88 -20.35 17.75
N GLU A 101 14.73 -20.29 17.07
CA GLU A 101 14.13 -21.43 16.37
C GLU A 101 15.02 -21.95 15.25
N ARG A 102 15.72 -21.08 14.51
CA ARG A 102 16.66 -21.51 13.45
C ARG A 102 17.95 -22.14 13.99
N GLU A 103 18.37 -21.76 15.18
CA GLU A 103 19.52 -22.37 15.86
C GLU A 103 19.16 -23.73 16.48
N GLY A 104 17.92 -23.89 16.95
CA GLY A 104 17.40 -25.15 17.51
C GLY A 104 16.88 -26.13 16.45
N ALA A 105 16.28 -25.64 15.37
CA ALA A 105 15.81 -26.45 14.26
C ALA A 105 16.99 -26.85 13.38
N GLY A 106 17.52 -28.05 13.64
CA GLY A 106 18.50 -28.71 12.79
C GLY A 106 18.15 -28.55 11.30
N ARG A 107 19.17 -28.10 10.54
CA ARG A 107 19.20 -27.89 9.08
C ARG A 107 18.00 -28.53 8.37
N ARG A 108 17.13 -27.70 7.78
CA ARG A 108 16.01 -28.14 6.91
C ARG A 108 16.46 -29.35 6.09
N PRO A 109 15.75 -30.49 6.15
CA PRO A 109 16.09 -31.65 5.33
C PRO A 109 16.15 -31.20 3.87
N ALA A 110 17.16 -31.68 3.15
CA ALA A 110 17.30 -31.39 1.73
C ALA A 110 16.00 -31.79 1.03
N VAL A 111 15.40 -30.85 0.31
CA VAL A 111 14.28 -31.17 -0.59
C VAL A 111 14.89 -31.97 -1.72
N ASP A 112 14.63 -33.28 -1.71
CA ASP A 112 15.05 -34.17 -2.79
C ASP A 112 14.16 -33.89 -4.01
N TYR A 113 14.76 -33.34 -5.07
CA TYR A 113 14.07 -33.02 -6.32
C TYR A 113 14.04 -34.21 -7.29
N GLU A 114 14.49 -35.40 -6.87
CA GLU A 114 14.51 -36.61 -7.71
C GLU A 114 13.27 -37.50 -7.48
N ASN A 115 12.07 -37.00 -7.79
CA ASN A 115 11.00 -37.84 -8.35
C ASN A 115 9.78 -37.04 -8.84
N PRO A 116 9.67 -36.74 -10.15
CA PRO A 116 8.39 -36.51 -10.77
C PRO A 116 7.81 -37.89 -11.15
N GLY A 117 7.05 -38.48 -10.23
CA GLY A 117 6.14 -39.58 -10.52
C GLY A 117 4.84 -39.08 -11.11
#